data_AF-A0A1A3UJ10-F1
#
_entry.id   AF-A0A1A3UJ10-F1
#
_cell.length_a   1.000
_cell.length_b   1.000
_cell.length_c   1.000
_cell.angle_alpha   90.00
_cell.angle_beta   90.00
_cell.angle_gamma   90.00
#
_symmetry.space_group_name_H-M   'P 1'
#
loop_
_entity.id
_entity.type
_entity.pdbx_description
1 polymer ?
#
loop_
_entity_poly.entity_id
_entity_poly.type
_entity_poly.pdbx_seq_one_letter_code
_entity_poly.pdbx_strand_id
1 'polypeptide(L)' 'MYQPNGPGQLARRRDQLVDWTWQMVRDTVLDRLLSSPKVRKIRADIERQVKAGKLTPALAAQQILSATSE' A
#
# COMPACT_ATOMS: atom_id res chain seq x y z
N MET A 1 -26.22 -15.15 30.70
CA MET A 1 -25.59 -16.40 30.22
C MET A 1 -24.38 -16.02 29.37
N TYR A 2 -23.17 -16.41 29.79
CA TYR A 2 -21.97 -16.25 28.97
C TYR A 2 -21.88 -17.43 28.01
N GLN A 3 -21.99 -17.18 26.71
CA GLN A 3 -21.81 -18.22 25.71
C GLN A 3 -20.31 -18.33 25.40
N PRO A 4 -19.65 -19.46 25.69
CA PRO A 4 -18.25 -19.62 25.32
C PRO A 4 -18.14 -19.62 23.79
N ASN A 5 -17.21 -18.82 23.26
CA ASN A 5 -16.93 -18.77 21.83
C ASN A 5 -16.54 -20.17 21.36
N GLY A 6 -17.38 -20.80 20.53
CA GLY A 6 -17.09 -22.10 19.95
C GLY A 6 -15.84 -22.07 19.06
N PRO A 7 -15.21 -23.21 18.78
CA PRO A 7 -13.96 -23.29 18.02
C PRO A 7 -14.02 -22.57 16.66
N GLY A 8 -15.17 -22.59 15.98
CA GLY A 8 -15.39 -21.85 14.72
C GLY A 8 -15.43 -20.33 14.87
N GLN A 9 -15.90 -19.79 16.01
CA GLN A 9 -15.88 -18.34 16.28
C GLN A 9 -14.45 -17.86 16.57
N LEU A 10 -13.67 -18.68 17.27
CA LEU A 10 -12.26 -18.41 17.54
C LEU A 10 -11.41 -18.44 16.24
N ALA A 11 -11.70 -19.38 15.33
CA ALA A 11 -11.05 -19.44 14.01
C ALA A 11 -11.34 -18.18 13.18
N ARG A 12 -12.62 -17.78 13.03
CA ARG A 12 -13.00 -16.55 12.32
C ARG A 12 -12.34 -15.30 12.89
N ARG A 13 -12.20 -15.21 14.22
CA ARG A 13 -11.49 -14.09 14.86
C ARG A 13 -10.02 -14.06 14.49
N ARG A 14 -9.35 -15.21 14.39
CA ARG A 14 -7.94 -15.28 13.98
C ARG A 14 -7.77 -14.82 12.54
N ASP A 15 -8.64 -15.24 11.64
CA ASP A 15 -8.63 -14.80 10.24
C ASP A 15 -8.81 -13.27 10.15
N GLN A 16 -9.76 -12.71 10.92
CA GLN A 16 -9.94 -11.25 11.00
C GLN A 16 -8.70 -10.50 11.50
N LEU A 17 -7.97 -11.06 12.46
CA LEU A 17 -6.73 -10.44 12.95
C LEU A 17 -5.63 -10.46 11.88
N VAL A 18 -5.55 -11.53 11.10
CA VAL A 18 -4.63 -11.61 9.95
C VAL A 18 -5.01 -10.58 8.89
N ASP A 19 -6.29 -10.49 8.55
CA ASP A 19 -6.79 -9.49 7.59
C ASP A 19 -6.50 -8.07 8.06
N TRP A 20 -6.75 -7.77 9.34
CA TRP A 20 -6.44 -6.46 9.93
C TRP A 20 -4.93 -6.20 9.91
N THR A 21 -4.12 -7.21 10.19
CA THR A 21 -2.65 -7.08 10.10
C THR A 21 -2.24 -6.66 8.69
N TRP A 22 -2.78 -7.30 7.66
CA TRP A 22 -2.50 -6.94 6.28
C TRP A 22 -3.06 -5.56 5.87
N GLN A 23 -4.18 -5.11 6.44
CA GLN A 23 -4.68 -3.74 6.26
C GLN A 23 -3.66 -2.72 6.80
N MET A 24 -3.22 -2.87 8.05
CA MET A 24 -2.23 -1.97 8.66
C MET A 24 -0.91 -1.92 7.89
N VAL A 25 -0.45 -3.06 7.38
CA VAL A 25 0.75 -3.12 6.54
C VAL A 25 0.56 -2.34 5.24
N ARG A 26 -0.57 -2.52 4.53
CA ARG A 26 -0.86 -1.79 3.29
C ARG A 26 -0.91 -0.28 3.53
N ASP A 27 -1.59 0.15 4.58
CA ASP A 27 -1.72 1.57 4.93
C ASP A 27 -0.34 2.18 5.24
N THR A 28 0.47 1.48 6.04
CA THR A 28 1.81 1.95 6.40
C THR A 28 2.74 2.02 5.18
N VAL A 29 2.68 1.03 4.28
CA VAL A 29 3.49 1.03 3.06
C VAL A 29 3.10 2.18 2.14
N LEU A 30 1.79 2.41 1.94
CA LEU A 30 1.29 3.53 1.14
C LEU A 30 1.70 4.88 1.76
N ASP A 31 1.57 5.05 3.07
CA ASP A 31 1.96 6.28 3.76
C ASP A 31 3.46 6.57 3.62
N ARG A 32 4.33 5.57 3.80
CA ARG A 32 5.79 5.70 3.61
C ARG A 32 6.15 6.05 2.16
N LEU A 33 5.48 5.42 1.19
CA LEU A 33 5.68 5.70 -0.23
C LEU A 33 5.34 7.17 -0.54
N LEU A 34 4.19 7.65 -0.08
CA LEU A 34 3.70 9.01 -0.36
C LEU A 34 4.47 10.09 0.41
N SER A 35 4.99 9.78 1.60
CA SER A 35 5.79 10.69 2.42
C SER A 35 7.28 10.71 2.03
N SER A 36 7.76 9.78 1.21
CA SER A 36 9.16 9.76 0.76
C SER A 36 9.58 11.06 0.06
N PRO A 37 10.63 11.76 0.53
CA PRO A 37 11.16 12.94 -0.15
C PRO A 37 11.64 12.66 -1.58
N LYS A 38 12.15 11.44 -1.86
CA LYS A 38 12.58 11.03 -3.20
C LYS A 38 11.39 10.94 -4.16
N VAL A 39 10.30 10.30 -3.72
CA VAL A 39 9.05 10.22 -4.49
C VAL A 39 8.46 11.61 -4.73
N ARG A 40 8.44 12.46 -3.69
CA ARG A 40 7.95 13.84 -3.81
C ARG A 40 8.73 14.66 -4.84
N LYS A 41 10.05 14.46 -4.97
CA LYS A 41 10.88 15.14 -5.98
C LYS A 41 10.55 14.76 -7.42
N ILE A 42 10.24 13.50 -7.68
CA ILE A 42 9.99 13.00 -9.05
C ILE A 42 8.51 13.08 -9.47
N ARG A 43 7.58 13.21 -8.50
CA ARG A 43 6.13 13.12 -8.73
C ARG A 43 5.62 14.05 -9.83
N ALA A 44 5.93 15.34 -9.74
CA ALA A 44 5.43 16.33 -10.70
C ALA A 44 5.94 16.08 -12.13
N ASP A 45 7.17 15.57 -12.25
CA ASP A 45 7.79 15.23 -13.52
C ASP A 45 7.12 14.01 -14.16
N ILE A 46 6.94 12.94 -13.39
CA ILE A 46 6.25 11.72 -13.82
C ILE A 46 4.82 12.04 -14.27
N GLU A 47 4.05 12.79 -13.47
CA GLU A 47 2.69 13.18 -13.82
C GLU A 47 2.64 13.96 -15.15
N ARG A 48 3.60 14.85 -15.38
CA ARG A 48 3.72 15.60 -16.64
C ARG A 48 4.02 14.67 -17.82
N GLN A 49 4.94 13.72 -17.66
CA GLN A 49 5.31 12.78 -18.73
C GLN A 49 4.16 11.84 -19.10
N VAL A 50 3.40 11.35 -18.11
CA VAL A 50 2.22 10.50 -18.33
C VAL A 50 1.12 11.28 -19.07
N LYS A 51 0.81 12.50 -18.64
CA LYS A 51 -0.17 13.36 -19.32
C LYS A 51 0.23 13.69 -20.75
N ALA A 52 1.52 13.83 -21.01
CA ALA A 52 2.06 14.08 -22.35
C ALA A 52 2.11 12.81 -23.24
N GLY A 53 1.73 11.64 -22.74
CA GLY A 53 1.84 10.36 -23.46
C GLY A 53 3.28 9.89 -23.68
N LYS A 54 4.26 10.51 -23.01
CA LYS A 54 5.69 10.18 -23.12
C LYS A 54 6.10 9.04 -22.18
N LEU A 55 5.29 8.76 -21.18
CA LEU A 55 5.50 7.69 -20.21
C LEU A 55 4.20 6.92 -19.99
N THR A 56 4.24 5.59 -20.05
CA THR A 56 3.05 4.78 -19.77
C THR A 56 2.77 4.76 -18.27
N PRO A 57 1.49 4.60 -17.85
CA PRO A 57 1.16 4.50 -16.42
C PRO A 57 1.91 3.38 -15.69
N ALA A 58 2.13 2.24 -16.35
CA ALA A 58 2.85 1.11 -15.77
C ALA A 58 4.33 1.43 -15.51
N LEU A 59 5.02 2.12 -16.44
CA LEU A 59 6.41 2.54 -16.25
C LEU A 59 6.53 3.65 -15.20
N ALA A 60 5.58 4.59 -15.17
CA ALA A 60 5.50 5.60 -14.12
C ALA A 60 5.39 4.97 -12.72
N ALA A 61 4.52 3.98 -12.55
CA ALA A 61 4.38 3.25 -11.29
C ALA A 61 5.70 2.56 -10.89
N GLN A 62 6.39 1.90 -11.83
CA GLN A 62 7.69 1.28 -11.55
C GLN A 62 8.73 2.30 -11.08
N GLN A 63 8.85 3.45 -11.74
CA GLN A 63 9.80 4.49 -11.33
C GLN A 63 9.50 5.03 -9.92
N ILE A 64 8.22 5.23 -9.59
CA ILE A 64 7.80 5.65 -8.24
C ILE A 64 8.19 4.61 -7.19
N LEU A 65 7.99 3.32 -7.47
CA LEU A 65 8.35 2.23 -6.57
C LEU A 65 9.87 2.13 -6.40
N SER A 66 10.65 2.17 -7.49
CA SER A 66 12.12 2.11 -7.45
C SER A 66 12.73 3.25 -6.64
N ALA A 67 12.15 4.46 -6.70
CA ALA A 67 12.63 5.61 -5.94
C ALA A 67 12.52 5.46 -4.41
N THR A 68 11.81 4.43 -3.90
CA THR A 68 11.74 4.12 -2.47
C THR A 68 12.68 3.02 -2.00
N SER A 69 13.25 2.24 -2.92
CA SER A 69 14.16 1.13 -2.60
C SER A 69 15.64 1.55 -2.52
N GLU A 70 15.96 2.77 -2.92
CA GLU A 70 17.29 3.39 -2.81
C GLU A 70 17.45 4.25 -1.57
#